data_AF-E8RQV9-F1
#
_entry.id   AF-E8RQV9-F1
#
_cell.length_a   1.000
_cell.length_b   1.000
_cell.length_c   1.000
_cell.angle_alpha   90.00
_cell.angle_beta   90.00
_cell.angle_gamma   90.00
#
_symmetry.space_group_name_H-M   'P 1'
#
loop_
_entity.id
_entity.type
_entity.pdbx_description
1 polymer ?
#
loop_
_entity_poly.entity_id
_entity_poly.type
_entity_poly.pdbx_seq_one_letter_code
_entity_poly.pdbx_strand_id
1 'polypeptide(L)'
;MAKENIDPSLLRCPNIRDELLAYLKDCSEVAHFESSQDVDFDVHFFFDDHDFASNPNGMIGEVFYDLDEVEALSIFIHEFEKAIGPGRSMPNPANVDWSPVAAAAHSAYQAIAKTRLK
;
A
#
# COMPACT_ATOMS: atom_id res chain seq x y z
N MET A 1 4.31 26.47 -7.39
CA MET A 1 5.18 25.97 -6.31
C MET A 1 6.33 25.23 -7.00
N ALA A 2 7.57 25.51 -6.59
CA ALA A 2 8.74 24.88 -7.18
C ALA A 2 8.71 23.38 -6.88
N LYS A 3 8.89 22.54 -7.90
CA LYS A 3 8.99 21.09 -7.76
C LYS A 3 10.42 20.80 -7.32
N GLU A 4 10.61 20.41 -6.06
CA GLU A 4 11.92 19.95 -5.59
C GLU A 4 12.12 18.51 -6.04
N ASN A 5 13.25 18.24 -6.69
CA ASN A 5 13.71 16.88 -6.96
C ASN A 5 14.12 16.28 -5.63
N ILE A 6 13.43 15.22 -5.21
CA ILE A 6 13.64 14.64 -3.89
C ILE A 6 14.75 13.60 -4.00
N ASP A 7 15.86 13.81 -3.27
CA ASP A 7 16.99 12.90 -3.26
C ASP A 7 16.58 11.55 -2.62
N PRO A 8 16.72 10.41 -3.32
CA PRO A 8 16.34 9.11 -2.79
C PRO A 8 17.07 8.68 -1.52
N SER A 9 18.25 9.25 -1.24
CA SER A 9 18.99 9.01 0.00
C SER A 9 18.34 9.63 1.25
N LEU A 10 17.33 10.49 1.08
CA LEU A 10 16.57 11.09 2.17
C LEU A 10 15.50 10.16 2.74
N LEU A 11 15.16 9.07 2.04
CA LEU A 11 14.29 8.05 2.62
C LEU A 11 15.02 7.32 3.74
N ARG A 12 14.33 7.14 4.87
CA ARG A 12 14.84 6.28 5.95
C ARG A 12 14.83 4.81 5.53
N CYS A 13 13.85 4.41 4.72
CA CYS A 13 13.59 3.01 4.39
C CYS A 13 13.41 2.78 2.87
N PRO A 14 14.45 2.99 2.04
CA PRO A 14 14.34 2.91 0.59
C PRO A 14 14.01 1.50 0.07
N ASN A 15 14.50 0.44 0.72
CA ASN A 15 14.19 -0.94 0.30
C ASN A 15 12.72 -1.29 0.53
N ILE A 16 12.15 -0.85 1.65
CA ILE A 16 10.73 -1.08 1.98
C ILE A 16 9.83 -0.30 1.03
N ARG A 17 10.26 0.88 0.57
CA ARG A 17 9.55 1.61 -0.50
C ARG A 17 9.52 0.83 -1.82
N ASP A 18 10.62 0.18 -2.19
CA ASP A 18 10.68 -0.62 -3.42
C ASP A 18 9.79 -1.86 -3.34
N GLU A 19 9.79 -2.53 -2.19
CA GLU A 19 8.87 -3.64 -1.90
C GLU A 19 7.42 -3.15 -1.93
N LEU A 20 7.11 -2.05 -1.26
CA LEU A 20 5.78 -1.41 -1.28
C LEU A 20 5.30 -1.15 -2.70
N LEU A 21 6.16 -0.65 -3.59
CA LEU A 21 5.81 -0.42 -4.99
C LEU A 21 5.50 -1.73 -5.74
N ALA A 22 6.14 -2.85 -5.40
CA ALA A 22 5.83 -4.15 -5.98
C ALA A 22 4.46 -4.63 -5.50
N TYR A 23 4.22 -4.61 -4.18
CA TYR A 23 2.93 -5.01 -3.60
C TYR A 23 1.76 -4.15 -4.12
N LEU A 24 1.91 -2.82 -4.14
CA LEU A 24 0.88 -1.93 -4.69
C LEU A 24 0.59 -2.17 -6.18
N LYS A 25 1.62 -2.60 -6.95
CA LYS A 25 1.44 -2.94 -8.35
C LYS A 25 0.64 -4.23 -8.50
N ASP A 26 0.96 -5.25 -7.72
CA ASP A 26 0.25 -6.53 -7.75
C ASP A 26 -1.20 -6.35 -7.27
N CYS A 27 -1.40 -5.65 -6.15
CA CYS A 27 -2.73 -5.28 -5.65
C CYS A 27 -3.54 -4.39 -6.62
N SER A 28 -2.93 -3.79 -7.66
CA SER A 28 -3.67 -2.97 -8.64
C SER A 28 -4.50 -3.79 -9.63
N GLU A 29 -4.31 -5.11 -9.65
CA GLU A 29 -5.02 -6.05 -10.51
C GLU A 29 -6.01 -6.88 -9.68
N VAL A 30 -7.31 -6.80 -9.98
CA VAL A 30 -8.33 -7.56 -9.21
C VAL A 30 -8.06 -9.08 -9.22
N ALA A 31 -7.48 -9.60 -10.29
CA ALA A 31 -7.13 -11.01 -10.43
C ALA A 31 -6.09 -11.49 -9.39
N HIS A 32 -5.26 -10.58 -8.85
CA HIS A 32 -4.31 -10.88 -7.78
C HIS A 32 -5.00 -11.47 -6.55
N PHE A 33 -6.19 -10.95 -6.21
CA PHE A 33 -6.93 -11.36 -5.02
C PHE A 33 -7.72 -12.67 -5.18
N GLU A 34 -7.68 -13.32 -6.34
CA GLU A 34 -8.29 -14.65 -6.53
C GLU A 34 -7.55 -15.74 -5.72
N SER A 35 -6.30 -15.48 -5.35
CA SER A 35 -5.43 -16.37 -4.58
C SER A 35 -5.43 -16.00 -3.11
N SER A 36 -5.93 -16.89 -2.24
CA SER A 36 -5.91 -16.66 -0.80
C SER A 36 -4.51 -16.56 -0.21
N GLN A 37 -3.51 -17.16 -0.87
CA GLN A 37 -2.13 -17.05 -0.43
C GLN A 37 -1.57 -15.66 -0.70
N ASP A 38 -1.90 -15.06 -1.84
CA ASP A 38 -1.43 -13.72 -2.19
C ASP A 38 -2.08 -12.66 -1.30
N VAL A 39 -3.37 -12.81 -0.99
CA VAL A 39 -4.05 -11.96 0.01
C VAL A 39 -3.42 -12.09 1.40
N ASP A 40 -3.02 -13.29 1.82
CA ASP A 40 -2.35 -13.52 3.10
C ASP A 40 -0.97 -12.83 3.15
N PHE A 41 -0.20 -12.89 2.07
CA PHE A 41 1.06 -12.16 1.95
C PHE A 41 0.86 -10.64 1.99
N ASP A 42 -0.14 -10.12 1.29
CA ASP A 42 -0.47 -8.70 1.31
C ASP A 42 -0.87 -8.26 2.73
N VAL A 43 -1.72 -9.04 3.42
CA VAL A 43 -2.13 -8.73 4.79
C VAL A 43 -0.92 -8.68 5.72
N HIS A 44 -0.03 -9.68 5.66
CA HIS A 44 1.18 -9.68 6.47
C HIS A 44 2.07 -8.47 6.18
N PHE A 45 2.31 -8.16 4.90
CA PHE A 45 3.13 -7.02 4.52
C PHE A 45 2.55 -5.68 5.02
N PHE A 46 1.25 -5.45 4.79
CA PHE A 46 0.64 -4.14 5.06
C PHE A 46 0.29 -3.91 6.54
N PHE A 47 -0.09 -4.96 7.26
CA PHE A 47 -0.66 -4.84 8.60
C PHE A 47 0.23 -5.39 9.71
N ASP A 48 1.08 -6.39 9.44
CA ASP A 48 1.90 -7.03 10.46
C ASP A 48 3.38 -6.63 10.39
N ASP A 49 4.03 -6.82 9.24
CA ASP A 49 5.49 -6.64 9.09
C ASP A 49 5.91 -5.17 9.12
N HIS A 50 5.07 -4.30 8.57
CA HIS A 50 5.34 -2.87 8.46
C HIS A 50 4.30 -1.97 9.16
N ASP A 51 3.13 -2.54 9.49
CA ASP A 51 2.04 -1.88 10.24
C ASP A 51 1.74 -0.46 9.70
N PHE A 52 1.35 -0.40 8.42
CA PHE A 52 0.98 0.86 7.76
C PHE A 52 -0.37 1.42 8.22
N ALA A 53 -1.19 0.63 8.91
CA ALA A 53 -2.60 0.93 9.16
C ALA A 53 -2.91 1.61 10.49
N SER A 54 -2.16 1.30 11.55
CA SER A 54 -2.67 1.53 12.91
C SER A 54 -1.69 2.20 13.87
N ASN A 55 -0.41 2.29 13.52
CA ASN A 55 0.61 2.72 14.47
C ASN A 55 1.14 4.13 14.15
N PRO A 56 1.12 5.08 15.10
CA PRO A 56 1.76 6.39 14.93
C PRO A 56 3.29 6.31 14.81
N ASN A 57 3.90 5.17 15.12
CA ASN A 57 5.29 4.83 14.82
C ASN A 57 5.43 3.85 13.62
N GLY A 58 4.34 3.60 12.89
CA GLY A 58 4.32 2.72 11.72
C GLY A 58 5.13 3.27 10.56
N MET A 59 5.43 2.40 9.59
CA MET A 59 6.38 2.68 8.51
C MET A 59 5.90 3.75 7.52
N ILE A 60 4.62 4.15 7.57
CA ILE A 60 3.98 5.01 6.58
C ILE A 60 4.77 6.30 6.36
N GLY A 61 5.16 7.01 7.41
CA GLY A 61 5.93 8.26 7.27
C GLY A 61 7.41 8.07 6.91
N GLU A 62 7.95 6.86 7.05
CA GLU A 62 9.39 6.59 6.87
C GLU A 62 9.75 6.15 5.45
N VAL A 63 8.75 5.70 4.68
CA VAL A 63 8.90 5.21 3.29
C VAL A 63 8.48 6.24 2.24
N PHE A 64 7.95 7.39 2.66
CA PHE A 64 7.41 8.43 1.78
C PHE A 64 8.21 9.72 1.78
N TYR A 65 8.10 10.43 0.66
CA TYR A 65 8.75 11.72 0.47
C TYR A 65 7.85 12.90 0.82
N ASP A 66 6.54 12.76 0.64
CA ASP A 66 5.57 13.83 0.84
C ASP A 66 4.23 13.34 1.40
N LEU A 67 3.36 14.30 1.74
CA LEU A 67 2.05 14.03 2.32
C LEU A 67 1.06 13.43 1.31
N ASP A 68 1.24 13.70 0.01
CA ASP A 68 0.34 13.17 -1.03
C ASP A 68 0.53 11.65 -1.15
N GLU A 69 1.78 11.16 -1.05
CA GLU A 69 2.09 9.73 -0.98
C GLU A 69 1.49 9.05 0.26
N VAL A 70 1.60 9.71 1.43
CA VAL A 70 1.02 9.23 2.69
C VAL A 70 -0.50 9.14 2.58
N GLU A 71 -1.16 10.16 2.03
CA GLU A 71 -2.60 10.19 1.83
C GLU A 71 -3.04 9.08 0.88
N ALA A 72 -2.34 8.90 -0.24
CA ALA A 72 -2.65 7.87 -1.22
C ALA A 72 -2.52 6.45 -0.63
N LEU A 73 -1.47 6.16 0.15
CA LEU A 73 -1.36 4.87 0.83
C LEU A 73 -2.45 4.71 1.91
N SER A 74 -2.75 5.76 2.65
CA SER A 74 -3.80 5.70 3.70
C SER A 74 -5.17 5.34 3.12
N ILE A 75 -5.51 5.85 1.93
CA ILE A 75 -6.74 5.48 1.21
C ILE A 75 -6.73 4.01 0.82
N PHE A 76 -5.61 3.50 0.30
CA PHE A 76 -5.45 2.09 -0.01
C PHE A 76 -5.65 1.20 1.22
N ILE A 77 -4.96 1.51 2.32
CA ILE A 77 -5.08 0.76 3.56
C ILE A 77 -6.53 0.76 4.06
N HIS A 78 -7.21 1.90 4.02
CA HIS A 78 -8.62 1.99 4.42
C HIS A 78 -9.53 1.07 3.59
N GLU A 79 -9.40 1.05 2.26
CA GLU A 79 -10.20 0.16 1.43
C GLU A 79 -9.82 -1.31 1.64
N PHE A 80 -8.54 -1.62 1.90
CA PHE A 80 -8.08 -2.98 2.19
C PHE A 80 -8.67 -3.48 3.52
N GLU A 81 -8.58 -2.71 4.60
CA GLU A 81 -9.19 -3.04 5.90
C GLU A 81 -10.69 -3.29 5.79
N LYS A 82 -11.38 -2.47 5.01
CA LYS A 82 -12.81 -2.61 4.77
C LYS A 82 -13.15 -3.88 3.99
N ALA A 83 -12.29 -4.28 3.04
CA ALA A 83 -12.46 -5.49 2.24
C ALA A 83 -12.25 -6.78 3.07
N ILE A 84 -11.22 -6.81 3.93
CA ILE A 84 -10.99 -7.95 4.83
C ILE A 84 -11.94 -7.94 6.04
N GLY A 85 -12.51 -6.77 6.38
CA GLY A 85 -13.50 -6.61 7.43
C GLY A 85 -12.96 -6.77 8.86
N PRO A 86 -13.78 -6.44 9.87
CA PRO A 86 -13.39 -6.57 11.27
C PRO A 86 -13.45 -8.05 11.71
N GLY A 87 -12.32 -8.71 11.97
CA GLY A 87 -12.38 -10.11 12.39
C GLY A 87 -11.07 -10.78 12.78
N ARG A 88 -11.19 -11.90 13.49
CA ARG A 88 -10.08 -12.82 13.84
C ARG A 88 -9.72 -13.78 12.70
N SER A 89 -10.42 -13.72 11.57
CA SER A 89 -10.26 -14.62 10.44
C SER A 89 -10.57 -13.89 9.14
N MET A 90 -9.68 -14.04 8.15
CA MET A 90 -9.82 -13.47 6.82
C MET A 90 -11.06 -14.02 6.09
N PRO A 91 -11.84 -13.18 5.38
CA PRO A 91 -12.94 -13.66 4.54
C PRO A 91 -12.39 -14.50 3.39
N ASN A 92 -13.25 -15.34 2.80
CA ASN A 92 -12.88 -16.00 1.55
C ASN A 92 -12.71 -14.92 0.45
N PRO A 93 -11.51 -14.77 -0.14
CA PRO A 93 -11.24 -13.72 -1.12
C PRO A 93 -12.16 -13.77 -2.33
N ALA A 94 -12.63 -14.96 -2.73
CA ALA A 94 -13.55 -15.12 -3.86
C ALA A 94 -14.93 -14.46 -3.64
N ASN A 95 -15.27 -14.10 -2.40
CA ASN A 95 -16.55 -13.48 -2.04
C ASN A 95 -16.43 -11.98 -1.72
N VAL A 96 -15.24 -11.40 -1.86
CA VAL A 96 -14.97 -9.99 -1.56
C VAL A 96 -14.93 -9.21 -2.87
N ASP A 97 -15.54 -8.02 -2.88
CA ASP A 97 -15.36 -7.08 -3.99
C ASP A 97 -14.03 -6.34 -3.80
N TRP A 98 -13.00 -6.78 -4.53
CA TRP A 98 -11.66 -6.19 -4.48
C TRP A 98 -11.49 -4.97 -5.40
N SER A 99 -12.50 -4.60 -6.18
CA SER A 99 -12.40 -3.48 -7.11
C SER A 99 -12.02 -2.15 -6.44
N PRO A 100 -12.55 -1.80 -5.25
CA PRO A 100 -12.13 -0.59 -4.52
C PRO A 100 -10.67 -0.66 -4.07
N VAL A 101 -10.23 -1.82 -3.59
CA VAL A 101 -8.83 -2.05 -3.15
C VAL A 101 -7.88 -1.88 -4.34
N ALA A 102 -8.21 -2.51 -5.49
CA ALA A 102 -7.40 -2.42 -6.70
C ALA A 102 -7.29 -1.00 -7.25
N ALA A 103 -8.40 -0.26 -7.26
CA ALA A 103 -8.41 1.13 -7.69
C ALA A 103 -7.56 2.04 -6.78
N ALA A 104 -7.64 1.82 -5.46
CA ALA A 104 -6.84 2.54 -4.48
C ALA A 104 -5.35 2.19 -4.59
N ALA A 105 -5.02 0.90 -4.75
CA ALA A 105 -3.66 0.42 -4.96
C ALA A 105 -3.03 1.04 -6.21
N HIS A 106 -3.76 1.08 -7.33
CA HIS A 106 -3.32 1.72 -8.55
C HIS A 106 -3.02 3.22 -8.34
N SER A 107 -3.90 3.91 -7.61
CA SER A 107 -3.74 5.35 -7.31
C SER A 107 -2.51 5.60 -6.44
N ALA A 108 -2.31 4.81 -5.39
CA ALA A 108 -1.15 4.86 -4.52
C ALA A 108 0.15 4.55 -5.29
N TYR A 109 0.15 3.47 -6.09
CA TYR A 109 1.28 3.13 -6.96
C TYR A 109 1.67 4.30 -7.87
N GLN A 110 0.69 4.92 -8.53
CA GLN A 110 0.97 6.07 -9.40
C GLN A 110 1.53 7.26 -8.63
N ALA A 111 1.02 7.57 -7.43
CA ALA A 111 1.52 8.67 -6.62
C ALA A 111 2.99 8.44 -6.24
N ILE A 112 3.30 7.26 -5.72
CA ILE A 112 4.62 6.90 -5.18
C ILE A 112 5.65 6.65 -6.29
N ALA A 113 5.24 6.04 -7.41
CA ALA A 113 6.13 5.76 -8.54
C ALA A 113 6.50 7.03 -9.33
N LYS A 114 5.59 8.01 -9.43
CA LYS A 114 5.85 9.29 -10.12
C LYS A 114 7.00 10.08 -9.47
N THR A 115 7.22 9.92 -8.18
CA THR A 115 8.30 10.59 -7.45
C THR A 115 9.67 9.96 -7.73
N ARG A 116 9.70 8.71 -8.19
CA ARG A 116 10.95 8.00 -8.56
C ARG A 116 11.52 8.42 -9.92
N LEU A 117 10.71 9.07 -10.77
CA LEU A 117 11.03 9.44 -12.16
C LEU A 117 11.26 10.94 -12.38
N LYS A 118 11.22 11.76 -11.32
CA LYS A 118 11.42 13.22 -11.39
C LYS A 118 12.76 13.59 -10.77
#